data_AF-A0A7V9J545-F1
#
_entry.id   AF-A0A7V9J545-F1
#
_cell.length_a   1.000
_cell.length_b   1.000
_cell.length_c   1.000
_cell.angle_alpha   90.00
_cell.angle_beta   90.00
_cell.angle_gamma   90.00
#
_symmetry.space_group_name_H-M   'P 1'
#
loop_
_entity.id
_entity.type
_entity.pdbx_description
1 polymer ?
#
loop_
_entity_poly.entity_id
_entity_poly.type
_entity_poly.pdbx_seq_one_letter_code
_entity_poly.pdbx_strand_id
1 'polypeptide(L)' 'MENGDPARRLRVALDLYETGVGMTRARLRREHPDASNDEIDSLVAAWLADRPLDCPGPERPFSR' A
#
# COMPACT_ATOMS: atom_id res chain seq x y z
N MET A 1 11.32 -21.10 -18.04
CA MET A 1 11.25 -19.84 -17.27
C MET A 1 11.72 -20.16 -15.88
N GLU A 2 12.88 -19.63 -15.50
CA GLU A 2 13.45 -19.82 -14.17
C GLU A 2 12.46 -19.25 -13.15
N ASN A 3 11.84 -20.13 -12.36
CA ASN A 3 10.99 -19.73 -11.24
C ASN A 3 11.93 -19.00 -10.25
N GLY A 4 12.04 -17.68 -10.39
CA GLY A 4 13.01 -16.89 -9.66
C GLY A 4 12.94 -17.17 -8.16
N ASP A 5 14.12 -17.23 -7.52
CA ASP A 5 14.32 -17.38 -6.08
C ASP A 5 13.17 -16.74 -5.29
N PRO A 6 12.40 -17.51 -4.49
CA PRO A 6 11.30 -17.00 -3.69
C PRO A 6 11.69 -15.78 -2.86
N ALA A 7 12.93 -15.72 -2.35
CA ALA A 7 13.41 -14.57 -1.59
C ALA A 7 13.53 -13.32 -2.48
N ARG A 8 14.00 -13.46 -3.73
CA ARG A 8 14.02 -12.37 -4.71
C ARG A 8 12.62 -11.85 -5.01
N ARG A 9 11.65 -12.73 -5.21
CA ARG A 9 10.27 -12.33 -5.48
C ARG A 9 9.65 -11.59 -4.30
N LEU A 10 9.93 -12.04 -3.08
CA LEU A 10 9.48 -11.36 -1.86
C LEU A 10 10.08 -9.95 -1.76
N ARG A 11 11.40 -9.80 -1.97
CA ARG A 11 12.05 -8.48 -1.96
C ARG A 11 11.40 -7.52 -2.96
N VAL A 12 11.18 -7.97 -4.20
CA VAL A 12 10.48 -7.17 -5.22
C VAL A 12 9.07 -6.78 -4.77
N ALA A 13 8.32 -7.68 -4.14
CA ALA A 13 6.98 -7.36 -3.63
C ALA A 13 7.03 -6.31 -2.50
N LEU A 14 8.02 -6.38 -1.62
CA LEU A 14 8.22 -5.37 -0.57
C LEU A 14 8.61 -4.01 -1.15
N ASP A 15 9.53 -3.98 -2.12
CA ASP A 15 9.94 -2.75 -2.81
C ASP A 15 8.74 -2.06 -3.50
N LEU A 16 7.88 -2.86 -4.14
CA LEU A 16 6.66 -2.36 -4.78
C LEU A 16 5.64 -1.84 -3.76
N TYR A 17 5.51 -2.52 -2.63
CA TYR A 17 4.65 -2.07 -1.54
C TYR A 17 5.10 -0.72 -0.99
N GLU A 18 6.40 -0.58 -0.68
CA GLU A 18 6.97 0.68 -0.17
C GLU A 18 6.80 1.82 -1.19
N THR A 19 7.03 1.53 -2.46
CA THR A 19 6.82 2.49 -3.56
C THR A 19 5.37 2.96 -3.62
N GLY A 20 4.40 2.02 -3.57
CA GLY A 20 2.98 2.34 -3.58
C GLY A 20 2.54 3.19 -2.38
N VAL A 21 3.02 2.85 -1.18
CA VAL A 21 2.77 3.65 0.03
C VAL A 21 3.34 5.06 -0.11
N GLY A 22 4.55 5.21 -0.67
CA GLY A 22 5.15 6.51 -0.95
C GLY A 22 4.31 7.37 -1.90
N MET A 23 3.76 6.78 -2.96
CA MET A 23 2.85 7.46 -3.89
C MET A 23 1.56 7.91 -3.21
N THR A 24 0.94 7.05 -2.39
CA THR A 24 -0.25 7.41 -1.60
C THR A 24 0.03 8.55 -0.64
N ARG A 25 1.15 8.49 0.10
CA ARG A 25 1.57 9.58 1.00
C ARG A 25 1.72 10.90 0.23
N ALA A 26 2.36 10.89 -0.93
CA ALA A 26 2.49 12.07 -1.76
C ALA A 26 1.14 12.60 -2.26
N ARG A 27 0.18 11.71 -2.58
CA ARG A 27 -1.19 12.09 -2.93
C ARG A 27 -1.90 12.79 -1.77
N LEU A 28 -1.87 12.19 -0.58
CA LEU A 28 -2.49 12.73 0.63
C LEU A 28 -1.92 14.10 1.00
N ARG A 29 -0.61 14.33 0.84
CA ARG A 29 -0.02 15.67 1.06
C ARG A 29 -0.52 16.73 0.08
N ARG A 30 -0.88 16.36 -1.14
CA ARG A 30 -1.48 17.29 -2.11
C ARG A 30 -2.95 17.56 -1.79
N GLU A 31 -3.67 16.54 -1.30
CA GLU A 31 -5.09 16.64 -0.89
C GLU A 31 -5.24 17.41 0.44
N HIS A 32 -4.24 17.33 1.32
CA HIS A 32 -4.21 17.96 2.65
C HIS A 32 -2.92 18.77 2.84
N PRO A 33 -2.80 19.95 2.21
CA PRO A 33 -1.56 20.74 2.25
C PRO A 33 -1.18 21.23 3.64
N ASP A 34 -2.16 21.43 4.53
CA ASP A 34 -1.96 21.91 5.90
C ASP A 34 -1.77 20.77 6.93
N ALA A 35 -1.87 19.52 6.51
CA ALA A 35 -1.71 18.38 7.40
C ALA A 35 -0.24 18.22 7.82
N SER A 36 -0.04 18.02 9.12
CA SER A 36 1.23 17.62 9.71
C SER A 36 1.66 16.23 9.22
N ASN A 37 2.93 15.87 9.46
CA ASN A 37 3.43 14.54 9.10
C ASN A 37 2.67 13.42 9.84
N ASP A 38 2.33 13.62 11.12
CA ASP A 38 1.62 12.64 11.94
C ASP A 38 0.17 12.43 11.45
N GLU A 39 -0.50 13.50 11.01
CA GLU A 39 -1.82 13.42 10.38
C GLU A 39 -1.76 12.68 9.05
N ILE A 40 -0.75 12.95 8.22
CA ILE A 40 -0.53 12.23 6.97
C ILE A 40 -0.29 10.74 7.22
N ASP A 41 0.51 10.38 8.22
CA ASP A 41 0.76 8.98 8.55
C ASP A 41 -0.51 8.27 9.06
N SER A 42 -1.34 8.98 9.82
CA SER A 42 -2.66 8.49 10.24
C SER A 42 -3.60 8.27 9.04
N LEU A 43 -3.60 9.18 8.07
CA LEU A 43 -4.38 9.04 6.84
C LEU A 43 -3.87 7.89 5.96
N VAL A 44 -2.55 7.68 5.88
CA VAL A 44 -1.97 6.53 5.17
C VAL A 44 -2.39 5.23 5.84
N ALA A 45 -2.36 5.15 7.18
CA ALA A 45 -2.80 3.97 7.92
C ALA A 45 -4.30 3.68 7.70
N ALA A 46 -5.15 4.72 7.75
CA ALA A 46 -6.57 4.59 7.48
C ALA A 46 -6.83 4.10 6.04
N TRP A 47 -6.12 4.67 5.06
CA TRP A 47 -6.22 4.22 3.67
C TRP A 47 -5.77 2.77 3.51
N LEU A 48 -4.66 2.33 4.12
CA LEU A 48 -4.21 0.93 4.03
C LEU A 48 -5.24 -0.07 4.56
N ALA A 49 -6.00 0.32 5.59
CA ALA A 49 -7.06 -0.52 6.18
C ALA A 49 -8.28 -0.68 5.25
N ASP A 50 -8.64 0.38 4.53
CA ASP A 50 -9.87 0.46 3.72
C ASP A 50 -9.60 0.53 2.19
N ARG A 51 -8.34 0.32 1.77
CA ARG A 51 -7.97 0.51 0.36
C ARG A 51 -8.78 -0.44 -0.53
N PRO A 52 -9.25 0.04 -1.69
CA PRO A 52 -9.86 -0.83 -2.68
C PRO A 52 -8.86 -1.94 -3.05
N LEU A 53 -9.36 -3.16 -3.22
CA LEU A 53 -8.51 -4.25 -3.69
C LEU A 53 -8.16 -4.00 -5.15
N ASP A 54 -6.88 -3.77 -5.43
CA ASP A 54 -6.35 -3.42 -6.77
C ASP A 54 -6.49 -4.56 -7.81
N CYS A 55 -7.00 -5.71 -7.38
CA CYS A 55 -7.18 -6.90 -8.19
C CYS A 55 -8.52 -7.55 -7.79
N PRO A 56 -9.33 -8.09 -8.72
CA PRO A 56 -10.37 -9.05 -8.38
C PRO A 56 -9.69 -10.34 -7.92
N GLY A 57 -9.08 -10.29 -6.74
CA GLY A 57 -8.61 -11.47 -6.02
C GLY A 57 -9.81 -12.22 -5.44
N PRO A 58 -9.68 -13.52 -5.16
CA PRO A 58 -10.73 -14.27 -4.50
C PRO A 58 -11.11 -13.56 -3.20
N GLU A 59 -12.42 -13.43 -2.97
CA GLU A 59 -12.97 -12.82 -1.76
C GLU A 59 -12.25 -13.33 -0.53
N ARG A 60 -11.92 -12.44 0.41
CA ARG A 60 -11.34 -12.87 1.70
C ARG A 60 -12.42 -13.70 2.41
N PRO A 61 -12.19 -15.01 2.68
CA PRO A 61 -13.21 -15.87 3.27
C PRO A 61 -13.52 -15.50 4.74
N PHE A 62 -12.80 -14.53 5.31
CA PHE A 62 -12.97 -14.01 6.66
C PHE A 62 -13.10 -12.47 6.65
N SER A 63 -13.86 -11.96 5.69
CA SER A 63 -14.50 -10.65 5.82
C SER A 63 -15.58 -10.79 6.90
N ARG A 64 -15.52 -9.97 7.96
CA ARG A 64 -16.47 -10.00 9.07
C ARG A 64 -17.87 -9.59 8.63
#